data_AF-A0A6J5DS38-F1
#
_entry.id   AF-A0A6J5DS38-F1
#
_cell.length_a   1.000
_cell.length_b   1.000
_cell.length_c   1.000
_cell.angle_alpha   90.00
_cell.angle_beta   90.00
_cell.angle_gamma   90.00
#
_symmetry.space_group_name_H-M   'P 1'
#
loop_
_entity.id
_entity.type
_entity.pdbx_description
1 polymer ?
#
loop_
_entity_poly.entity_id
_entity_poly.type
_entity_poly.pdbx_seq_one_letter_code
_entity_poly.pdbx_strand_id
1 'polypeptide(L)'
;MSAIFRSPRHARAIRAAYEAALSHWPVGHRRITVQTRHGATHVVACGPDDAPPVVLLHGAQTTAASWQHHAAEWSKHFRLYAIDAIGEAGPSAPARPPLASDAYAQWLDDVLDSLQVSHAAFVGISLGARTALDFALRRPARVTRLALLCPSGIGRQKPLLWWALPLLLLGDIGRACVRRRVLGRLPPASTPAERDAIALMRAVDRGCRPRLEAIPLFTDDALRALSAPALVIVGGRDVMLDSRDTRDRLTRLVPHAQVRFLPDQYHFIRGQRDIVLAFLTSTEPPAMRHRIVQAAGRRVLVRDPAAGLVRHESDALDLVALARSHEADWIAVGADALHDDFYRLDSGLAGAVLQKLANYGVRLAVVGNVERWLARSEALRALVRESNRGQSAWFVASEDDLLRRLGA
;
A
#
# COMPACT_ATOMS: atom_id res chain seq x y z
N MET A 1 -20.98 -26.78 -15.38
CA MET A 1 -21.39 -25.83 -14.32
C MET A 1 -20.18 -25.00 -13.93
N SER A 2 -20.29 -23.67 -13.84
CA SER A 2 -19.13 -22.82 -13.47
C SER A 2 -18.61 -23.19 -12.08
N ALA A 3 -17.30 -23.36 -11.94
CA ALA A 3 -16.62 -23.64 -10.68
C ALA A 3 -16.78 -22.52 -9.63
N ILE A 4 -17.31 -21.35 -10.04
CA ILE A 4 -17.43 -20.16 -9.23
C ILE A 4 -18.77 -20.09 -8.51
N PHE A 5 -19.88 -20.41 -9.17
CA PHE A 5 -21.21 -20.16 -8.62
C PHE A 5 -21.84 -21.43 -8.07
N ARG A 6 -22.57 -21.31 -6.95
CA ARG A 6 -23.27 -22.46 -6.34
C ARG A 6 -24.39 -23.00 -7.22
N SER A 7 -25.09 -22.12 -7.95
CA SER A 7 -26.12 -22.50 -8.93
C SER A 7 -26.36 -21.37 -9.96
N PRO A 8 -27.04 -21.64 -11.08
CA PRO A 8 -27.41 -20.61 -12.06
C PRO A 8 -28.26 -19.47 -11.47
N ARG A 9 -29.13 -19.77 -10.49
CA ARG A 9 -29.92 -18.77 -9.75
C ARG A 9 -29.00 -17.80 -9.00
N HIS A 10 -27.97 -18.31 -8.34
CA HIS A 10 -27.00 -17.48 -7.62
C HIS A 10 -26.17 -16.62 -8.58
N ALA A 11 -25.75 -17.16 -9.73
CA ALA A 11 -25.05 -16.40 -10.76
C ALA A 11 -25.89 -15.21 -11.27
N ARG A 12 -27.19 -15.44 -11.55
CA ARG A 12 -28.12 -14.37 -11.95
C ARG A 12 -28.33 -13.33 -10.85
N ALA A 13 -28.46 -13.76 -9.60
CA ALA A 13 -28.62 -12.84 -8.46
C ALA A 13 -27.38 -11.96 -8.25
N ILE A 14 -26.18 -12.53 -8.36
CA ILE A 14 -24.92 -11.77 -8.29
C ILE A 14 -24.83 -10.79 -9.46
N ARG A 15 -25.15 -11.23 -10.70
CA ARG A 15 -25.18 -10.33 -11.86
C ARG A 15 -26.13 -9.16 -11.65
N ALA A 16 -27.37 -9.42 -11.24
CA ALA A 16 -28.35 -8.34 -10.99
C ALA A 16 -27.89 -7.36 -9.91
N ALA A 17 -27.34 -7.86 -8.80
CA ALA A 17 -26.81 -7.00 -7.75
C ALA A 17 -25.56 -6.22 -8.18
N TYR A 18 -24.74 -6.79 -9.08
CA TYR A 18 -23.58 -6.12 -9.66
C TYR A 18 -24.01 -4.97 -10.59
N GLU A 19 -25.00 -5.18 -11.45
CA GLU A 19 -25.56 -4.13 -12.29
C GLU A 19 -26.17 -3.00 -11.45
N ALA A 20 -26.93 -3.34 -10.40
CA ALA A 20 -27.49 -2.36 -9.47
C ALA A 20 -26.38 -1.54 -8.79
N ALA A 21 -25.35 -2.21 -8.25
CA ALA A 21 -24.22 -1.51 -7.64
C ALA A 21 -23.50 -0.61 -8.66
N LEU A 22 -23.20 -1.09 -9.86
CA LEU A 22 -22.52 -0.29 -10.89
C LEU A 22 -23.34 0.90 -11.39
N SER A 23 -24.67 0.86 -11.30
CA SER A 23 -25.50 2.01 -11.68
C SER A 23 -25.21 3.27 -10.84
N HIS A 24 -24.61 3.09 -9.66
CA HIS A 24 -24.16 4.17 -8.77
C HIS A 24 -22.69 4.56 -8.97
N TRP A 25 -22.04 4.14 -10.06
CA TRP A 25 -20.66 4.55 -10.33
C TRP A 25 -20.60 6.09 -10.43
N PRO A 26 -19.72 6.75 -9.66
CA PRO A 26 -19.88 8.19 -9.35
C PRO A 26 -19.49 9.14 -10.49
N VAL A 27 -18.94 8.61 -11.58
CA VAL A 27 -18.43 9.38 -12.73
C VAL A 27 -18.84 8.68 -14.03
N GLY A 28 -18.75 9.40 -15.16
CA GLY A 28 -18.88 8.78 -16.47
C GLY A 28 -17.88 7.63 -16.64
N HIS A 29 -18.37 6.46 -17.02
CA HIS A 29 -17.55 5.25 -17.17
C HIS A 29 -17.96 4.46 -18.43
N ARG A 30 -16.99 3.70 -18.96
CA ARG A 30 -17.18 2.76 -20.06
C ARG A 30 -17.02 1.34 -19.56
N ARG A 31 -17.84 0.43 -20.07
CA ARG A 31 -17.71 -1.00 -19.83
C ARG A 31 -17.10 -1.63 -21.06
N ILE A 32 -15.92 -2.22 -20.88
CA ILE A 32 -15.13 -2.82 -21.94
C ILE A 32 -15.08 -4.32 -21.67
N THR A 33 -15.26 -5.11 -22.71
CA THR A 33 -14.99 -6.55 -22.66
C THR A 33 -13.78 -6.83 -23.54
N VAL A 34 -12.72 -7.32 -22.93
CA VAL A 34 -11.49 -7.73 -23.64
C VAL A 34 -11.45 -9.25 -23.74
N GLN A 35 -11.02 -9.77 -24.90
CA GLN A 35 -10.81 -11.20 -25.07
C GLN A 35 -9.39 -11.55 -24.64
N THR A 36 -9.26 -12.58 -23.81
CA THR A 36 -7.97 -13.07 -23.31
C THR A 36 -7.88 -14.56 -23.54
N ARG A 37 -6.68 -15.14 -23.41
CA ARG A 37 -6.47 -16.59 -23.45
C ARG A 37 -7.24 -17.36 -22.38
N HIS A 38 -7.72 -16.67 -21.34
CA HIS A 38 -8.53 -17.23 -20.25
C HIS A 38 -10.03 -16.86 -20.36
N GLY A 39 -10.44 -16.31 -21.50
CA GLY A 39 -11.81 -15.93 -21.82
C GLY A 39 -12.08 -14.43 -21.66
N ALA A 40 -13.34 -14.05 -21.88
CA ALA A 40 -13.79 -12.68 -21.80
C ALA A 40 -13.54 -12.06 -20.42
N THR A 41 -12.88 -10.91 -20.38
CA THR A 41 -12.59 -10.15 -19.16
C THR A 41 -13.31 -8.81 -19.23
N HIS A 42 -14.00 -8.46 -18.16
CA HIS A 42 -14.74 -7.21 -18.07
C HIS A 42 -13.93 -6.16 -17.31
N VAL A 43 -13.95 -4.95 -17.85
CA VAL A 43 -13.24 -3.79 -17.33
C VAL A 43 -14.20 -2.62 -17.26
N VAL A 44 -14.20 -1.93 -16.12
CA VAL A 44 -14.85 -0.63 -15.94
C VAL A 44 -13.77 0.44 -16.04
N ALA A 45 -13.85 1.28 -17.08
CA ALA A 45 -12.88 2.31 -17.37
C ALA A 45 -13.47 3.71 -17.11
N CYS A 46 -12.72 4.59 -16.44
CA CYS A 46 -13.14 5.98 -16.21
C CYS A 46 -11.92 6.92 -16.07
N GLY A 47 -12.16 8.23 -16.14
CA GLY A 47 -11.12 9.25 -16.21
C GLY A 47 -10.65 9.55 -17.64
N PRO A 48 -9.87 10.62 -17.85
CA PRO A 48 -9.40 11.06 -19.17
C PRO A 48 -8.63 9.97 -19.91
N ASP A 49 -8.77 9.92 -21.23
CA ASP A 49 -8.15 8.86 -22.05
C ASP A 49 -6.62 9.02 -22.17
N ASP A 50 -6.11 10.24 -22.00
CA ASP A 50 -4.69 10.62 -22.04
C ASP A 50 -4.01 10.67 -20.65
N ALA A 51 -4.77 10.47 -19.58
CA ALA A 51 -4.23 10.44 -18.22
C ALA A 51 -3.42 9.16 -17.95
N PRO A 52 -2.43 9.18 -17.04
CA PRO A 52 -1.62 8.00 -16.73
C PRO A 52 -2.49 6.81 -16.27
N PRO A 53 -2.25 5.59 -16.78
CA PRO A 53 -3.11 4.44 -16.52
C PRO A 53 -2.87 3.83 -15.14
N VAL A 54 -3.97 3.48 -14.46
CA VAL A 54 -3.97 2.77 -13.18
C VAL A 54 -4.90 1.55 -13.28
N VAL A 55 -4.34 0.37 -13.05
CA VAL A 55 -5.08 -0.90 -13.00
C VAL A 55 -5.52 -1.18 -11.57
N LEU A 56 -6.81 -1.46 -11.39
CA LEU A 56 -7.41 -1.73 -10.09
C LEU A 56 -7.89 -3.19 -10.00
N LEU A 57 -7.31 -3.96 -9.07
CA LEU A 57 -7.58 -5.39 -8.88
C LEU A 57 -8.27 -5.66 -7.54
N HIS A 58 -9.53 -6.07 -7.61
CA HIS A 58 -10.34 -6.35 -6.42
C HIS A 58 -9.90 -7.65 -5.70
N GLY A 59 -10.36 -7.83 -4.46
CA GLY A 59 -10.07 -9.03 -3.65
C GLY A 59 -10.87 -10.26 -4.05
N ALA A 60 -10.54 -11.41 -3.47
CA ALA A 60 -11.30 -12.65 -3.66
C ALA A 60 -12.77 -12.45 -3.28
N GLN A 61 -13.68 -13.04 -4.06
CA GLN A 61 -15.13 -12.95 -3.85
C GLN A 61 -15.64 -11.50 -3.76
N THR A 62 -15.01 -10.60 -4.51
CA THR A 62 -15.52 -9.24 -4.76
C THR A 62 -15.55 -8.98 -6.26
N THR A 63 -15.72 -7.73 -6.69
CA THR A 63 -15.88 -7.33 -8.08
C THR A 63 -15.30 -5.93 -8.30
N ALA A 64 -15.17 -5.48 -9.54
CA ALA A 64 -14.74 -4.13 -9.88
C ALA A 64 -15.58 -3.03 -9.21
N ALA A 65 -16.84 -3.31 -8.86
CA ALA A 65 -17.72 -2.38 -8.15
C ALA A 65 -17.18 -1.94 -6.78
N SER A 66 -16.25 -2.67 -6.15
CA SER A 66 -15.62 -2.25 -4.88
C SER A 66 -14.80 -0.96 -5.01
N TRP A 67 -14.44 -0.55 -6.23
CA TRP A 67 -13.62 0.63 -6.49
C TRP A 67 -14.42 1.93 -6.61
N GLN A 68 -15.75 1.89 -6.56
CA GLN A 68 -16.61 3.08 -6.74
C GLN A 68 -16.21 4.26 -5.83
N HIS A 69 -15.99 4.01 -4.53
CA HIS A 69 -15.60 5.07 -3.58
C HIS A 69 -14.23 5.69 -3.84
N HIS A 70 -13.37 5.03 -4.62
CA HIS A 70 -12.06 5.52 -5.02
C HIS A 70 -12.13 6.23 -6.38
N ALA A 71 -12.96 5.73 -7.29
CA ALA A 71 -13.06 6.17 -8.68
C ALA A 71 -13.39 7.67 -8.82
N ALA A 72 -14.28 8.21 -7.96
CA ALA A 72 -14.68 9.62 -8.03
C ALA A 72 -13.49 10.59 -7.93
N GLU A 73 -12.56 10.30 -7.01
CA GLU A 73 -11.41 11.17 -6.77
C GLU A 73 -10.25 10.81 -7.71
N TRP A 74 -9.92 9.53 -7.82
CA TRP A 74 -8.74 9.09 -8.56
C TRP A 74 -8.87 9.32 -10.07
N SER A 75 -10.09 9.27 -10.63
CA SER A 75 -10.32 9.49 -12.07
C SER A 75 -10.04 10.92 -12.53
N LYS A 76 -9.90 11.88 -11.60
CA LYS A 76 -9.47 13.25 -11.92
C LYS A 76 -8.00 13.33 -12.34
N HIS A 77 -7.20 12.35 -11.90
CA HIS A 77 -5.75 12.34 -12.10
C HIS A 77 -5.28 11.22 -13.03
N PHE A 78 -6.09 10.17 -13.18
CA PHE A 78 -5.66 8.93 -13.80
C PHE A 78 -6.73 8.35 -14.72
N ARG A 79 -6.25 7.59 -15.70
CA ARG A 79 -7.09 6.67 -16.46
C ARG A 79 -7.24 5.36 -15.68
N LEU A 80 -8.39 5.16 -15.06
CA LEU A 80 -8.63 3.99 -14.20
C LEU A 80 -9.18 2.81 -15.02
N TYR A 81 -8.63 1.63 -14.80
CA TYR A 81 -9.12 0.35 -15.32
C TYR A 81 -9.43 -0.59 -14.15
N ALA A 82 -10.68 -0.60 -13.68
CA ALA A 82 -11.15 -1.54 -12.69
C ALA A 82 -11.52 -2.87 -13.35
N ILE A 83 -10.70 -3.89 -13.14
CA ILE A 83 -10.83 -5.19 -13.81
C ILE A 83 -11.57 -6.15 -12.90
N ASP A 84 -12.60 -6.80 -13.43
CA ASP A 84 -13.16 -7.99 -12.80
C ASP A 84 -12.24 -9.18 -13.07
N ALA A 85 -11.61 -9.71 -12.02
CA ALA A 85 -10.68 -10.80 -12.14
C ALA A 85 -11.37 -12.09 -12.64
N ILE A 86 -10.75 -12.78 -13.59
CA ILE A 86 -11.20 -14.12 -13.99
C ILE A 86 -11.22 -15.05 -12.78
N GLY A 87 -12.23 -15.90 -12.71
CA GLY A 87 -12.34 -16.82 -11.58
C GLY A 87 -13.04 -16.24 -10.36
N GLU A 88 -13.43 -14.96 -10.35
CA GLU A 88 -14.08 -14.33 -9.20
C GLU A 88 -15.57 -13.99 -9.45
N ALA A 89 -16.20 -13.28 -8.52
CA ALA A 89 -17.65 -13.08 -8.53
C ALA A 89 -18.15 -12.12 -9.63
N GLY A 90 -17.23 -11.44 -10.31
CA GLY A 90 -17.53 -10.50 -11.38
C GLY A 90 -18.03 -11.15 -12.67
N PRO A 91 -18.33 -10.33 -13.70
CA PRO A 91 -18.76 -10.80 -15.02
C PRO A 91 -17.74 -11.55 -15.85
N SER A 92 -16.45 -11.47 -15.53
CA SER A 92 -15.37 -12.13 -16.27
C SER A 92 -15.51 -13.65 -16.33
N ALA A 93 -14.80 -14.23 -17.30
CA ALA A 93 -14.81 -15.65 -17.58
C ALA A 93 -14.53 -16.48 -16.32
N PRO A 94 -15.21 -17.63 -16.16
CA PRO A 94 -15.12 -18.40 -14.95
C PRO A 94 -13.84 -19.25 -14.83
N ALA A 95 -12.73 -18.79 -15.42
CA ALA A 95 -11.44 -19.46 -15.43
C ALA A 95 -10.71 -19.26 -14.09
N ARG A 96 -10.37 -20.36 -13.42
CA ARG A 96 -9.62 -20.39 -12.16
C ARG A 96 -8.30 -21.16 -12.32
N PRO A 97 -7.31 -20.67 -13.09
CA PRO A 97 -6.01 -21.31 -13.13
C PRO A 97 -5.35 -21.33 -11.73
N PRO A 98 -4.35 -22.19 -11.49
CA PRO A 98 -3.63 -22.23 -10.22
C PRO A 98 -2.92 -20.91 -9.90
N LEU A 99 -3.04 -20.41 -8.66
CA LEU A 99 -2.43 -19.13 -8.27
C LEU A 99 -0.89 -19.08 -8.35
N ALA A 100 -0.22 -20.23 -8.30
CA ALA A 100 1.23 -20.33 -8.41
C ALA A 100 1.75 -20.26 -9.87
N SER A 101 0.86 -20.43 -10.85
CA SER A 101 1.22 -20.45 -12.27
C SER A 101 1.36 -19.03 -12.84
N ASP A 102 1.97 -18.93 -14.03
CA ASP A 102 2.10 -17.68 -14.80
C ASP A 102 0.77 -17.20 -15.42
N ALA A 103 -0.32 -17.98 -15.29
CA ALA A 103 -1.57 -17.75 -16.00
C ALA A 103 -2.22 -16.40 -15.71
N TYR A 104 -2.18 -15.95 -14.44
CA TYR A 104 -2.72 -14.63 -14.10
C TYR A 104 -1.85 -13.48 -14.63
N ALA A 105 -0.53 -13.68 -14.76
CA ALA A 105 0.34 -12.68 -15.37
C ALA A 105 0.10 -12.59 -16.89
N GLN A 106 -0.02 -13.73 -17.56
CA GLN A 106 -0.37 -13.81 -18.98
C GLN A 106 -1.77 -13.26 -19.29
N TRP A 107 -2.72 -13.50 -18.40
CA TRP A 107 -4.04 -12.90 -18.46
C TRP A 107 -3.96 -11.36 -18.41
N LEU A 108 -3.16 -10.80 -17.50
CA LEU A 108 -2.97 -9.35 -17.41
C LEU A 108 -2.23 -8.79 -18.63
N ASP A 109 -1.25 -9.52 -19.19
CA ASP A 109 -0.61 -9.15 -20.47
C ASP A 109 -1.70 -8.97 -21.56
N ASP A 110 -2.57 -9.98 -21.76
CA ASP A 110 -3.64 -9.91 -22.76
C ASP A 110 -4.62 -8.74 -22.52
N VAL A 111 -4.95 -8.44 -21.26
CA VAL A 111 -5.82 -7.32 -20.90
C VAL A 111 -5.16 -5.99 -21.25
N LEU A 112 -3.90 -5.78 -20.85
CA LEU A 112 -3.18 -4.53 -21.11
C LEU A 112 -2.97 -4.31 -22.60
N ASP A 113 -2.60 -5.36 -23.33
CA ASP A 113 -2.38 -5.29 -24.78
C ASP A 113 -3.68 -4.95 -25.52
N SER A 114 -4.81 -5.55 -25.11
CA SER A 114 -6.15 -5.22 -25.64
C SER A 114 -6.59 -3.78 -25.34
N LEU A 115 -6.15 -3.23 -24.21
CA LEU A 115 -6.41 -1.84 -23.82
C LEU A 115 -5.36 -0.86 -24.37
N GLN A 116 -4.37 -1.35 -25.11
CA GLN A 116 -3.23 -0.58 -25.63
C GLN A 116 -2.42 0.13 -24.53
N VAL A 117 -2.31 -0.50 -23.36
CA VAL A 117 -1.56 0.01 -22.21
C VAL A 117 -0.19 -0.66 -22.14
N SER A 118 0.87 0.08 -22.43
CA SER A 118 2.24 -0.43 -22.38
C SER A 118 2.77 -0.59 -20.95
N HIS A 119 2.43 0.32 -20.04
CA HIS A 119 2.79 0.24 -18.62
C HIS A 119 1.75 0.97 -17.77
N ALA A 120 1.55 0.54 -16.52
CA ALA A 120 0.58 1.14 -15.62
C ALA A 120 1.01 1.06 -14.16
N ALA A 121 0.40 1.90 -13.31
CA ALA A 121 0.42 1.66 -11.88
C ALA A 121 -0.63 0.61 -11.52
N PHE A 122 -0.38 -0.17 -10.48
CA PHE A 122 -1.29 -1.22 -10.03
C PHE A 122 -1.72 -0.97 -8.59
N VAL A 123 -3.02 -1.02 -8.34
CA VAL A 123 -3.60 -1.02 -7.00
C VAL A 123 -4.38 -2.32 -6.82
N GLY A 124 -4.04 -3.08 -5.80
CA GLY A 124 -4.71 -4.34 -5.53
C GLY A 124 -5.15 -4.46 -4.08
N ILE A 125 -6.23 -5.21 -3.85
CA ILE A 125 -6.69 -5.59 -2.51
C ILE A 125 -6.60 -7.10 -2.35
N SER A 126 -6.02 -7.59 -1.26
CA SER A 126 -6.05 -9.01 -0.90
C SER A 126 -5.52 -9.93 -2.00
N LEU A 127 -6.35 -10.80 -2.59
CA LEU A 127 -5.99 -11.61 -3.75
C LEU A 127 -5.59 -10.78 -4.97
N GLY A 128 -6.27 -9.65 -5.23
CA GLY A 128 -5.90 -8.72 -6.29
C GLY A 128 -4.55 -8.07 -6.05
N ALA A 129 -4.19 -7.81 -4.79
CA ALA A 129 -2.87 -7.32 -4.41
C ALA A 129 -1.78 -8.37 -4.63
N ARG A 130 -2.07 -9.65 -4.32
CA ARG A 130 -1.18 -10.76 -4.66
C ARG A 130 -0.97 -10.85 -6.17
N THR A 131 -2.04 -10.79 -6.95
CA THR A 131 -1.97 -10.84 -8.42
C THR A 131 -1.16 -9.67 -8.98
N ALA A 132 -1.35 -8.46 -8.44
CA ALA A 132 -0.55 -7.29 -8.81
C ALA A 132 0.94 -7.48 -8.51
N LEU A 133 1.26 -8.04 -7.32
CA LEU A 133 2.64 -8.32 -6.92
C LEU A 133 3.28 -9.40 -7.80
N ASP A 134 2.59 -10.51 -8.05
CA ASP A 134 3.07 -11.57 -8.94
C ASP A 134 3.35 -11.02 -10.35
N PHE A 135 2.45 -10.18 -10.88
CA PHE A 135 2.65 -9.50 -12.16
C PHE A 135 3.86 -8.58 -12.14
N ALA A 136 4.03 -7.75 -11.10
CA ALA A 136 5.18 -6.85 -10.99
C ALA A 136 6.52 -7.59 -10.91
N LEU A 137 6.56 -8.75 -10.25
CA LEU A 137 7.75 -9.60 -10.18
C LEU A 137 8.09 -10.26 -11.53
N ARG A 138 7.07 -10.64 -12.31
CA ARG A 138 7.23 -11.33 -13.60
C ARG A 138 7.36 -10.39 -14.80
N ARG A 139 6.85 -9.17 -14.69
CA ARG A 139 6.77 -8.14 -15.75
C ARG A 139 7.19 -6.77 -15.20
N PRO A 140 8.39 -6.61 -14.60
CA PRO A 140 8.78 -5.37 -13.94
C PRO A 140 8.72 -4.15 -14.87
N ALA A 141 9.03 -4.31 -16.16
CA ALA A 141 8.96 -3.23 -17.16
C ALA A 141 7.54 -2.73 -17.47
N ARG A 142 6.49 -3.49 -17.10
CA ARG A 142 5.08 -3.13 -17.32
C ARG A 142 4.45 -2.41 -16.12
N VAL A 143 5.18 -2.28 -15.00
CA VAL A 143 4.65 -1.74 -13.74
C VAL A 143 5.40 -0.48 -13.33
N THR A 144 4.69 0.65 -13.27
CA THR A 144 5.28 1.93 -12.84
C THR A 144 5.31 2.08 -11.33
N ARG A 145 4.25 1.65 -10.65
CA ARG A 145 4.06 1.72 -9.18
C ARG A 145 3.14 0.60 -8.71
N LEU A 146 3.29 0.20 -7.45
CA LEU A 146 2.52 -0.88 -6.85
C LEU A 146 1.95 -0.49 -5.49
N ALA A 147 0.63 -0.34 -5.37
CA ALA A 147 -0.07 -0.12 -4.11
C ALA A 147 -0.83 -1.39 -3.69
N LEU A 148 -0.40 -2.02 -2.60
CA LEU A 148 -0.92 -3.29 -2.10
C LEU A 148 -1.69 -3.08 -0.79
N LEU A 149 -2.98 -3.39 -0.81
CA LEU A 149 -3.87 -3.27 0.35
C LEU A 149 -4.13 -4.67 0.92
N CYS A 150 -3.64 -4.93 2.12
CA CYS A 150 -3.72 -6.22 2.81
C CYS A 150 -3.35 -7.42 1.91
N PRO A 151 -2.15 -7.43 1.28
CA PRO A 151 -1.80 -8.44 0.28
C PRO A 151 -1.71 -9.85 0.85
N SER A 152 -2.33 -10.80 0.16
CA SER A 152 -2.10 -12.22 0.41
C SER A 152 -0.80 -12.70 -0.26
N GLY A 153 -0.27 -13.84 0.18
CA GLY A 153 0.95 -14.43 -0.39
C GLY A 153 2.26 -13.84 0.15
N ILE A 154 2.23 -12.86 1.06
CA ILE A 154 3.44 -12.34 1.72
C ILE A 154 3.53 -12.93 3.14
N GLY A 155 2.80 -12.41 4.12
CA GLY A 155 2.82 -13.00 5.46
C GLY A 155 2.11 -14.36 5.53
N ARG A 156 2.32 -15.05 6.65
CA ARG A 156 1.54 -16.26 7.00
C ARG A 156 0.03 -15.99 6.92
N GLN A 157 -0.71 -16.98 6.44
CA GLN A 157 -2.16 -16.98 6.48
C GLN A 157 -2.63 -17.52 7.82
N LYS A 158 -3.61 -16.84 8.42
CA LYS A 158 -4.29 -17.36 9.59
C LYS A 158 -5.29 -18.42 9.13
N PRO A 159 -5.49 -19.50 9.90
CA PRO A 159 -6.55 -20.43 9.57
C PRO A 159 -7.86 -19.63 9.63
N LEU A 160 -8.57 -19.43 8.51
CA LEU A 160 -9.86 -18.74 8.53
C LEU A 160 -10.99 -19.75 8.76
N LEU A 161 -10.88 -20.90 8.11
CA LEU A 161 -11.93 -21.91 8.04
C LEU A 161 -12.31 -22.49 9.41
N TRP A 162 -11.35 -22.69 10.33
CA TRP A 162 -11.61 -23.27 11.66
C TRP A 162 -12.69 -22.53 12.47
N TRP A 163 -12.67 -21.18 12.49
CA TRP A 163 -13.69 -20.39 13.19
C TRP A 163 -14.81 -19.92 12.27
N ALA A 164 -14.57 -19.78 10.97
CA ALA A 164 -15.59 -19.30 10.03
C ALA A 164 -16.63 -20.39 9.72
N LEU A 165 -16.20 -21.64 9.54
CA LEU A 165 -17.08 -22.75 9.18
C LEU A 165 -18.25 -22.96 10.16
N PRO A 166 -18.06 -23.04 11.50
CA PRO A 166 -19.18 -23.20 12.42
C PRO A 166 -20.16 -22.01 12.36
N LEU A 167 -19.65 -20.78 12.15
CA LEU A 167 -20.51 -19.62 11.95
C LEU A 167 -21.30 -19.73 10.65
N LEU A 168 -20.69 -20.14 9.54
CA LEU A 168 -21.36 -20.25 8.24
C LEU A 168 -22.54 -21.24 8.24
N LEU A 169 -22.56 -22.22 9.15
CA LEU A 169 -23.69 -23.13 9.36
C LEU A 169 -24.94 -22.42 9.92
N LEU A 170 -24.78 -21.26 10.56
CA LEU A 170 -25.87 -20.40 11.06
C LEU A 170 -26.50 -19.50 9.97
N GLY A 171 -26.29 -19.82 8.69
CA GLY A 171 -26.86 -19.10 7.57
C GLY A 171 -26.41 -17.63 7.50
N ASP A 172 -27.36 -16.72 7.26
CA ASP A 172 -27.08 -15.29 7.04
C ASP A 172 -26.55 -14.57 8.29
N ILE A 173 -27.02 -14.97 9.48
CA ILE A 173 -26.51 -14.44 10.76
C ILE A 173 -25.02 -14.80 10.89
N GLY A 174 -24.70 -16.06 10.62
CA GLY A 174 -23.34 -16.57 10.55
C GLY A 174 -22.43 -15.79 9.61
N ARG A 175 -22.86 -15.61 8.35
CA ARG A 175 -22.14 -14.81 7.35
C ARG A 175 -21.93 -13.38 7.82
N ALA A 176 -22.92 -12.77 8.48
CA ALA A 176 -22.79 -11.42 9.04
C ALA A 176 -21.74 -11.36 10.16
N CYS A 177 -21.68 -12.35 11.04
CA CYS A 177 -20.65 -12.46 12.07
C CYS A 177 -19.25 -12.62 11.47
N VAL A 178 -19.09 -13.49 10.48
CA VAL A 178 -17.81 -13.66 9.75
C VAL A 178 -17.38 -12.34 9.13
N ARG A 179 -18.27 -11.69 8.39
CA ARG A 179 -18.00 -10.40 7.75
C ARG A 179 -17.59 -9.33 8.74
N ARG A 180 -18.27 -9.23 9.89
CA ARG A 180 -17.93 -8.25 10.94
C ARG A 180 -16.54 -8.51 11.53
N ARG A 181 -16.10 -9.76 11.63
CA ARG A 181 -14.74 -10.09 12.08
C ARG A 181 -13.68 -9.76 11.02
N VAL A 182 -13.99 -9.95 9.73
CA VAL A 182 -13.08 -9.70 8.61
C VAL A 182 -12.93 -8.21 8.30
N LEU A 183 -14.05 -7.49 8.16
CA LEU A 183 -14.09 -6.10 7.71
C LEU A 183 -14.23 -5.08 8.86
N GLY A 184 -14.45 -5.56 10.08
CA GLY A 184 -14.87 -4.71 11.19
C GLY A 184 -16.36 -4.31 11.08
N ARG A 185 -16.78 -3.34 11.91
CA ARG A 185 -18.13 -2.78 11.84
C ARG A 185 -18.22 -1.86 10.62
N LEU A 186 -19.02 -2.23 9.63
CA LEU A 186 -19.35 -1.35 8.51
C LEU A 186 -20.31 -0.23 8.98
N PRO A 187 -20.21 0.97 8.41
CA PRO A 187 -21.21 2.02 8.64
C PRO A 187 -22.60 1.55 8.17
N PRO A 188 -23.68 2.09 8.75
CA PRO A 188 -25.02 1.81 8.27
C PRO A 188 -25.16 2.31 6.82
N ALA A 189 -25.71 1.46 5.94
CA ALA A 189 -26.01 1.85 4.57
C ALA A 189 -27.20 2.81 4.55
N SER A 190 -26.88 4.09 4.39
CA SER A 190 -27.81 5.20 4.50
C SER A 190 -28.32 5.63 3.10
N THR A 191 -27.49 5.44 2.08
CA THR A 191 -27.78 5.79 0.68
C THR A 191 -28.21 4.59 -0.15
N PRO A 192 -28.93 4.78 -1.29
CA PRO A 192 -29.20 3.71 -2.25
C PRO A 192 -27.93 2.98 -2.71
N ALA A 193 -26.87 3.73 -3.05
CA ALA A 193 -25.59 3.17 -3.46
C ALA A 193 -24.99 2.22 -2.42
N GLU A 194 -24.98 2.62 -1.15
CA GLU A 194 -24.48 1.77 -0.06
C GLU A 194 -25.35 0.53 0.14
N ARG A 195 -26.67 0.64 -0.03
CA ARG A 195 -27.59 -0.51 0.08
C ARG A 195 -27.33 -1.52 -1.04
N ASP A 196 -27.13 -1.06 -2.26
CA ASP A 196 -26.85 -1.93 -3.41
C ASP A 196 -25.46 -2.56 -3.34
N ALA A 197 -24.46 -1.83 -2.84
CA ALA A 197 -23.14 -2.40 -2.53
C ALA A 197 -23.23 -3.51 -1.47
N ILE A 198 -24.00 -3.31 -0.40
CA ILE A 198 -24.26 -4.36 0.61
C ILE A 198 -25.05 -5.53 0.01
N ALA A 199 -26.02 -5.27 -0.87
CA ALA A 199 -26.78 -6.30 -1.55
C ALA A 199 -25.90 -7.17 -2.44
N LEU A 200 -24.98 -6.57 -3.21
CA LEU A 200 -23.97 -7.28 -3.99
C LEU A 200 -23.10 -8.15 -3.10
N MET A 201 -22.54 -7.59 -2.02
CA MET A 201 -21.72 -8.35 -1.07
C MET A 201 -22.48 -9.56 -0.51
N ARG A 202 -23.75 -9.39 -0.10
CA ARG A 202 -24.59 -10.50 0.40
C ARG A 202 -24.89 -11.53 -0.69
N ALA A 203 -25.14 -11.10 -1.93
CA ALA A 203 -25.36 -12.02 -3.05
C ALA A 203 -24.12 -12.89 -3.30
N VAL A 204 -22.93 -12.29 -3.24
CA VAL A 204 -21.66 -13.00 -3.38
C VAL A 204 -21.41 -13.95 -2.21
N ASP A 205 -21.60 -13.51 -0.95
CA ASP A 205 -21.47 -14.32 0.27
C ASP A 205 -22.32 -15.61 0.20
N ARG A 206 -23.51 -15.53 -0.40
CA ARG A 206 -24.43 -16.66 -0.56
C ARG A 206 -24.09 -17.51 -1.79
N GLY A 207 -23.72 -16.88 -2.90
CA GLY A 207 -23.72 -17.48 -4.22
C GLY A 207 -22.37 -17.92 -4.79
N CYS A 208 -21.27 -17.35 -4.30
CA CYS A 208 -19.92 -17.65 -4.78
C CYS A 208 -19.28 -18.79 -3.97
N ARG A 209 -18.56 -19.67 -4.66
CA ARG A 209 -17.74 -20.74 -4.10
C ARG A 209 -16.36 -20.15 -3.82
N PRO A 210 -15.90 -20.14 -2.55
CA PRO A 210 -14.57 -19.66 -2.23
C PRO A 210 -13.52 -20.54 -2.89
N ARG A 211 -12.34 -19.97 -3.14
CA ARG A 211 -11.17 -20.77 -3.51
C ARG A 211 -10.70 -21.50 -2.26
N LEU A 212 -10.54 -22.82 -2.35
CA LEU A 212 -10.11 -23.67 -1.23
C LEU A 212 -8.62 -24.00 -1.26
N GLU A 213 -7.93 -23.70 -2.36
CA GLU A 213 -6.49 -23.90 -2.45
C GLU A 213 -5.74 -22.93 -1.52
N ALA A 214 -4.63 -23.39 -0.96
CA ALA A 214 -3.75 -22.54 -0.17
C ALA A 214 -3.16 -21.44 -1.06
N ILE A 215 -3.20 -20.19 -0.59
CA ILE A 215 -2.59 -19.10 -1.35
C ILE A 215 -1.06 -19.27 -1.27
N PRO A 216 -0.34 -19.38 -2.40
CA PRO A 216 1.11 -19.58 -2.38
C PRO A 216 1.81 -18.36 -1.80
N LEU A 217 2.78 -18.59 -0.91
CA LEU A 217 3.66 -17.53 -0.42
C LEU A 217 4.77 -17.25 -1.44
N PHE A 218 5.10 -15.97 -1.64
CA PHE A 218 6.29 -15.58 -2.39
C PHE A 218 7.56 -15.94 -1.60
N THR A 219 8.57 -16.41 -2.30
CA THR A 219 9.89 -16.67 -1.73
C THR A 219 10.58 -15.36 -1.37
N ASP A 220 11.54 -15.41 -0.45
CA ASP A 220 12.29 -14.22 -0.05
C ASP A 220 13.06 -13.62 -1.24
N ASP A 221 13.62 -14.46 -2.12
CA ASP A 221 14.33 -14.01 -3.33
C ASP A 221 13.40 -13.34 -4.34
N ALA A 222 12.18 -13.88 -4.52
CA ALA A 222 11.19 -13.23 -5.36
C ALA A 222 10.82 -11.84 -4.82
N LEU A 223 10.63 -11.69 -3.49
CA LEU A 223 10.33 -10.39 -2.90
C LEU A 223 11.50 -9.41 -3.05
N ARG A 224 12.76 -9.84 -2.88
CA ARG A 224 13.95 -9.00 -3.09
C ARG A 224 14.07 -8.49 -4.53
N ALA A 225 13.54 -9.23 -5.50
CA ALA A 225 13.55 -8.87 -6.92
C ALA A 225 12.51 -7.79 -7.29
N LEU A 226 11.62 -7.40 -6.37
CA LEU A 226 10.66 -6.32 -6.63
C LEU A 226 11.42 -5.00 -6.85
N SER A 227 11.33 -4.44 -8.05
CA SER A 227 12.00 -3.19 -8.41
C SER A 227 11.08 -1.97 -8.46
N ALA A 228 9.77 -2.20 -8.64
CA ALA A 228 8.79 -1.12 -8.71
C ALA A 228 8.63 -0.43 -7.35
N PRO A 229 8.51 0.91 -7.30
CA PRO A 229 8.11 1.62 -6.09
C PRO A 229 6.83 1.01 -5.52
N ALA A 230 6.87 0.63 -4.24
CA ALA A 230 5.78 -0.09 -3.61
C ALA A 230 5.28 0.61 -2.35
N LEU A 231 3.95 0.70 -2.22
CA LEU A 231 3.24 1.05 -0.99
C LEU A 231 2.48 -0.19 -0.53
N VAL A 232 2.66 -0.59 0.72
CA VAL A 232 1.92 -1.71 1.32
C VAL A 232 1.21 -1.23 2.57
N ILE A 233 -0.11 -1.38 2.62
CA ILE A 233 -0.92 -1.02 3.79
C ILE A 233 -1.54 -2.29 4.39
N VAL A 234 -1.34 -2.52 5.68
CA VAL A 234 -1.84 -3.72 6.38
C VAL A 234 -2.51 -3.35 7.72
N GLY A 235 -3.60 -4.06 8.05
CA GLY A 235 -4.36 -3.85 9.28
C GLY A 235 -3.96 -4.84 10.38
N GLY A 236 -3.67 -4.36 11.58
CA GLY A 236 -3.24 -5.19 12.71
C GLY A 236 -4.32 -6.14 13.25
N ARG A 237 -5.61 -5.82 13.03
CA ARG A 237 -6.77 -6.66 13.40
C ARG A 237 -7.22 -7.59 12.28
N ASP A 238 -6.45 -7.72 11.20
CA ASP A 238 -6.74 -8.68 10.14
C ASP A 238 -6.80 -10.11 10.71
N VAL A 239 -7.93 -10.78 10.52
CA VAL A 239 -8.19 -12.13 11.01
C VAL A 239 -7.87 -13.21 9.97
N MET A 240 -7.52 -12.82 8.75
CA MET A 240 -7.18 -13.71 7.63
C MET A 240 -5.67 -13.75 7.40
N LEU A 241 -4.98 -12.62 7.55
CA LEU A 241 -3.56 -12.48 7.25
C LEU A 241 -2.76 -12.08 8.50
N ASP A 242 -1.54 -12.60 8.62
CA ASP A 242 -0.57 -12.12 9.61
C ASP A 242 0.08 -10.84 9.10
N SER A 243 -0.56 -9.71 9.41
CA SER A 243 -0.10 -8.37 9.03
C SER A 243 1.24 -7.98 9.65
N ARG A 244 1.58 -8.54 10.83
CA ARG A 244 2.88 -8.28 11.47
C ARG A 244 3.98 -9.01 10.71
N ASP A 245 3.76 -10.28 10.39
CA ASP A 245 4.68 -11.07 9.56
C ASP A 245 4.84 -10.47 8.16
N THR A 246 3.75 -9.99 7.55
CA THR A 246 3.79 -9.28 6.25
C THR A 246 4.67 -8.03 6.33
N ARG A 247 4.46 -7.20 7.37
CA ARG A 247 5.29 -6.01 7.62
C ARG A 247 6.76 -6.39 7.80
N ASP A 248 7.05 -7.34 8.69
CA ASP A 248 8.42 -7.71 9.05
C ASP A 248 9.18 -8.31 7.87
N ARG A 249 8.53 -9.15 7.06
CA ARG A 249 9.12 -9.70 5.82
C ARG A 249 9.42 -8.58 4.82
N LEU A 250 8.49 -7.66 4.57
CA LEU A 250 8.70 -6.58 3.60
C LEU A 250 9.73 -5.56 4.05
N THR A 251 9.71 -5.13 5.31
CA THR A 251 10.72 -4.22 5.87
C THR A 251 12.12 -4.82 5.76
N ARG A 252 12.26 -6.14 5.94
CA ARG A 252 13.55 -6.84 5.82
C ARG A 252 14.00 -7.04 4.38
N LEU A 253 13.09 -7.39 3.47
CA LEU A 253 13.43 -7.89 2.13
C LEU A 253 13.30 -6.84 1.02
N VAL A 254 12.46 -5.82 1.21
CA VAL A 254 12.14 -4.81 0.21
C VAL A 254 12.30 -3.42 0.83
N PRO A 255 13.55 -2.97 1.08
CA PRO A 255 13.81 -1.78 1.91
C PRO A 255 13.30 -0.46 1.31
N HIS A 256 12.99 -0.43 0.01
CA HIS A 256 12.42 0.73 -0.68
C HIS A 256 10.88 0.75 -0.65
N ALA A 257 10.23 -0.32 -0.14
CA ALA A 257 8.78 -0.35 -0.02
C ALA A 257 8.31 0.48 1.18
N GLN A 258 7.30 1.34 0.96
CA GLN A 258 6.61 2.07 2.02
C GLN A 258 5.62 1.13 2.71
N VAL A 259 5.99 0.59 3.88
CA VAL A 259 5.11 -0.31 4.64
C VAL A 259 4.36 0.47 5.73
N ARG A 260 3.04 0.55 5.62
CA ARG A 260 2.14 1.20 6.58
C ARG A 260 1.36 0.14 7.37
N PHE A 261 1.78 -0.10 8.61
CA PHE A 261 1.07 -0.96 9.55
C PHE A 261 0.09 -0.14 10.39
N LEU A 262 -1.20 -0.48 10.32
CA LEU A 262 -2.27 0.22 11.02
C LEU A 262 -2.86 -0.71 12.11
N PRO A 263 -2.42 -0.62 13.38
CA PRO A 263 -2.71 -1.62 14.41
C PRO A 263 -4.20 -1.92 14.63
N ASP A 264 -5.04 -0.89 14.53
CA ASP A 264 -6.48 -0.99 14.83
C ASP A 264 -7.37 -1.28 13.62
N GLN A 265 -6.79 -1.36 12.42
CA GLN A 265 -7.54 -1.61 11.20
C GLN A 265 -7.70 -3.10 10.93
N TYR A 266 -8.81 -3.45 10.28
CA TYR A 266 -9.17 -4.81 9.88
C TYR A 266 -8.62 -5.13 8.47
N HIS A 267 -9.12 -6.18 7.83
CA HIS A 267 -8.76 -6.46 6.43
C HIS A 267 -9.26 -5.36 5.46
N PHE A 268 -10.33 -4.67 5.83
CA PHE A 268 -10.78 -3.45 5.15
C PHE A 268 -10.16 -2.23 5.84
N ILE A 269 -9.29 -1.52 5.12
CA ILE A 269 -8.58 -0.34 5.64
C ILE A 269 -9.40 0.92 5.37
N ARG A 270 -9.75 1.65 6.42
CA ARG A 270 -10.37 2.97 6.32
C ARG A 270 -9.33 4.04 6.01
N GLY A 271 -9.70 5.05 5.22
CA GLY A 271 -8.81 6.16 4.86
C GLY A 271 -7.71 5.78 3.86
N GLN A 272 -7.70 4.55 3.32
CA GLN A 272 -6.70 4.11 2.34
C GLN A 272 -6.71 4.94 1.04
N ARG A 273 -7.85 5.54 0.69
CA ARG A 273 -8.03 6.29 -0.57
C ARG A 273 -7.00 7.40 -0.73
N ASP A 274 -6.83 8.22 0.30
CA ASP A 274 -6.02 9.43 0.23
C ASP A 274 -4.53 9.07 0.34
N ILE A 275 -4.20 8.04 1.14
CA ILE A 275 -2.83 7.50 1.25
C ILE A 275 -2.36 6.95 -0.10
N VAL A 276 -3.20 6.15 -0.78
CA VAL A 276 -2.87 5.60 -2.09
C VAL A 276 -2.81 6.70 -3.15
N LEU A 277 -3.73 7.68 -3.13
CA LEU A 277 -3.69 8.80 -4.07
C LEU A 277 -2.38 9.61 -3.94
N ALA A 278 -1.96 9.93 -2.72
CA ALA A 278 -0.71 10.64 -2.47
C ALA A 278 0.51 9.84 -2.98
N PHE A 279 0.49 8.52 -2.82
CA PHE A 279 1.54 7.66 -3.36
C PHE A 279 1.52 7.59 -4.90
N LEU A 280 0.35 7.49 -5.52
CA LEU A 280 0.21 7.42 -6.97
C LEU A 280 0.56 8.75 -7.65
N THR A 281 0.32 9.88 -7.01
CA THR A 281 0.61 11.22 -7.54
C THR A 281 2.00 11.74 -7.19
N SER A 282 2.71 11.15 -6.21
CA SER A 282 4.02 11.66 -5.79
C SER A 282 5.00 11.67 -6.95
N THR A 283 5.58 12.80 -7.32
CA THR A 283 6.57 12.91 -8.41
C THR A 283 7.99 12.58 -7.94
N GLU A 284 8.24 12.57 -6.63
CA GLU A 284 9.55 12.31 -6.04
C GLU A 284 9.75 10.83 -5.63
N PRO A 285 10.96 10.27 -5.79
CA PRO A 285 11.35 9.02 -5.15
C PRO A 285 11.11 9.12 -3.63
N PRO A 286 10.66 8.04 -2.95
CA PRO A 286 10.39 8.09 -1.51
C PRO A 286 11.56 8.66 -0.71
N ALA A 287 12.80 8.30 -1.09
CA ALA A 287 14.04 8.76 -0.48
C ALA A 287 14.24 10.28 -0.43
N MET A 288 13.59 11.02 -1.33
CA MET A 288 13.76 12.47 -1.52
C MET A 288 12.62 13.31 -0.92
N ARG A 289 11.59 12.67 -0.35
CA ARG A 289 10.41 13.38 0.17
C ARG A 289 10.74 14.23 1.38
N HIS A 290 10.35 15.50 1.30
CA HIS A 290 10.59 16.47 2.34
C HIS A 290 9.58 17.61 2.27
N ARG A 291 9.56 18.47 3.29
CA ARG A 291 8.91 19.77 3.25
C ARG A 291 9.86 20.84 3.76
N ILE A 292 9.68 22.07 3.29
CA ILE A 292 10.46 23.22 3.75
C ILE A 292 9.67 24.01 4.78
N VAL A 293 10.29 24.29 5.92
CA VAL A 293 9.76 25.15 6.98
C VAL A 293 10.67 26.36 7.13
N GLN A 294 10.07 27.52 7.36
CA GLN A 294 10.78 28.78 7.63
C GLN A 294 10.72 29.07 9.13
N ALA A 295 11.87 29.31 9.76
CA ALA A 295 11.97 29.74 11.15
C ALA A 295 13.09 30.77 11.32
N ALA A 296 12.76 31.97 11.81
CA ALA A 296 13.71 33.06 12.06
C ALA A 296 14.67 33.34 10.89
N GLY A 297 14.13 33.40 9.67
CA GLY A 297 14.90 33.64 8.44
C GLY A 297 15.73 32.45 7.95
N ARG A 298 15.63 31.29 8.61
CA ARG A 298 16.30 30.05 8.20
C ARG A 298 15.31 29.09 7.54
N ARG A 299 15.78 28.40 6.51
CA ARG A 299 15.05 27.33 5.84
C ARG A 299 15.47 25.98 6.42
N VAL A 300 14.48 25.21 6.87
CA VAL A 300 14.65 23.87 7.42
C VAL A 300 14.00 22.88 6.48
N LEU A 301 14.80 21.94 5.98
CA LEU A 301 14.30 20.78 5.26
C LEU A 301 13.86 19.72 6.25
N VAL A 302 12.56 19.49 6.40
CA VAL A 302 12.00 18.43 7.23
C VAL A 302 11.78 17.20 6.39
N ARG A 303 12.56 16.15 6.65
CA ARG A 303 12.49 14.88 5.92
C ARG A 303 11.22 14.11 6.29
N ASP A 304 10.52 13.58 5.29
CA ASP A 304 9.34 12.76 5.53
C ASP A 304 9.76 11.46 6.25
N PRO A 305 9.07 11.05 7.34
CA PRO A 305 9.30 9.75 7.97
C PRO A 305 9.17 8.55 7.01
N ALA A 306 8.47 8.72 5.89
CA ALA A 306 8.32 7.74 4.82
C ALA A 306 9.54 7.63 3.89
N ALA A 307 10.54 8.51 4.02
CA ALA A 307 11.69 8.58 3.12
C ALA A 307 12.75 7.50 3.34
N GLY A 308 12.51 6.54 4.23
CA GLY A 308 13.42 5.43 4.52
C GLY A 308 14.59 5.82 5.44
N LEU A 309 15.39 4.83 5.84
CA LEU A 309 16.46 5.00 6.82
C LEU A 309 17.71 5.63 6.21
N VAL A 310 18.37 6.52 6.95
CA VAL A 310 19.78 6.92 6.71
C VAL A 310 20.67 5.83 7.32
N ARG A 311 21.39 5.09 6.48
CA ARG A 311 22.17 3.90 6.86
C ARG A 311 23.59 3.87 6.27
N HIS A 312 23.86 4.70 5.26
CA HIS A 312 25.16 4.77 4.59
C HIS A 312 25.66 6.22 4.53
N GLU A 313 26.96 6.38 4.35
CA GLU A 313 27.58 7.69 4.14
C GLU A 313 27.06 8.39 2.86
N SER A 314 26.72 7.61 1.82
CA SER A 314 26.09 8.13 0.60
C SER A 314 24.77 8.85 0.87
N ASP A 315 23.99 8.37 1.85
CA ASP A 315 22.71 8.97 2.20
C ASP A 315 22.91 10.38 2.79
N ALA A 316 24.05 10.66 3.42
CA ALA A 316 24.38 11.99 3.90
C ALA A 316 24.64 12.96 2.74
N LEU A 317 25.25 12.50 1.64
CA LEU A 317 25.45 13.32 0.44
C LEU A 317 24.13 13.64 -0.27
N ASP A 318 23.20 12.68 -0.30
CA ASP A 318 21.86 12.91 -0.84
C ASP A 318 21.11 13.97 -0.03
N LEU A 319 21.21 13.91 1.31
CA LEU A 319 20.66 14.93 2.21
C LEU A 319 21.26 16.31 1.95
N VAL A 320 22.58 16.39 1.75
CA VAL A 320 23.26 17.65 1.39
C VAL A 320 22.75 18.19 0.05
N ALA A 321 22.66 17.35 -0.97
CA ALA A 321 22.19 17.74 -2.29
C ALA A 321 20.77 18.28 -2.23
N LEU A 322 19.91 17.62 -1.46
CA LEU A 322 18.52 18.01 -1.26
C LEU A 322 18.39 19.32 -0.46
N ALA A 323 19.18 19.49 0.60
CA ALA A 323 19.19 20.76 1.34
C ALA A 323 19.63 21.93 0.43
N ARG A 324 20.65 21.72 -0.41
CA ARG A 324 21.14 22.73 -1.36
C ARG A 324 20.11 23.09 -2.44
N SER A 325 19.39 22.12 -3.00
CA SER A 325 18.35 22.41 -4.00
C SER A 325 17.20 23.26 -3.46
N HIS A 326 17.04 23.29 -2.13
CA HIS A 326 16.02 24.07 -1.44
C HIS A 326 16.58 25.19 -0.57
N GLU A 327 17.85 25.58 -0.75
CA GLU A 327 18.52 26.63 0.03
C GLU A 327 18.29 26.49 1.55
N ALA A 328 18.28 25.25 2.03
CA ALA A 328 18.06 24.92 3.43
C ALA A 328 19.40 24.74 4.17
N ASP A 329 19.56 25.46 5.28
CA ASP A 329 20.76 25.38 6.10
C ASP A 329 20.64 24.31 7.20
N TRP A 330 19.42 23.81 7.42
CA TRP A 330 19.08 22.80 8.41
C TRP A 330 18.32 21.66 7.76
N ILE A 331 18.63 20.43 8.19
CA ILE A 331 17.85 19.24 7.87
C ILE A 331 17.30 18.66 9.18
N ALA A 332 16.00 18.49 9.27
CA ALA A 332 15.34 17.76 10.35
C ALA A 332 15.06 16.32 9.91
N VAL A 333 15.65 15.36 10.62
CA VAL A 333 15.46 13.92 10.40
C VAL A 333 14.87 13.30 11.66
N GLY A 334 13.79 12.52 11.51
CA GLY A 334 13.21 11.79 12.63
C GLY A 334 14.21 10.81 13.25
N ALA A 335 14.22 10.67 14.57
CA ALA A 335 15.13 9.76 15.26
C ALA A 335 15.00 8.31 14.76
N ASP A 336 13.77 7.85 14.50
CA ASP A 336 13.51 6.52 13.93
C ASP A 336 13.85 6.42 12.43
N ALA A 337 14.18 7.52 11.76
CA ALA A 337 14.61 7.55 10.36
C ALA A 337 16.14 7.45 10.21
N LEU A 338 16.89 7.40 11.31
CA LEU A 338 18.32 7.07 11.34
C LEU A 338 18.50 5.60 11.70
N HIS A 339 19.38 4.88 10.99
CA HIS A 339 19.68 3.49 11.31
C HIS A 339 20.28 3.36 12.72
N ASP A 340 20.08 2.22 13.39
CA ASP A 340 20.58 1.98 14.75
C ASP A 340 22.11 2.18 14.88
N ASP A 341 22.84 1.93 13.79
CA ASP A 341 24.29 2.16 13.73
C ASP A 341 24.66 3.63 13.90
N PHE A 342 23.80 4.58 13.54
CA PHE A 342 24.04 6.00 13.83
C PHE A 342 24.20 6.25 15.33
N TYR A 343 23.44 5.52 16.16
CA TYR A 343 23.49 5.65 17.61
C TYR A 343 24.57 4.79 18.27
N ARG A 344 25.22 3.91 17.49
CA ARG A 344 26.35 3.08 17.91
C ARG A 344 27.65 3.71 17.42
N LEU A 345 28.31 4.49 18.29
CA LEU A 345 29.46 5.31 17.88
C LEU A 345 30.66 4.50 17.34
N ASP A 346 30.79 3.23 17.75
CA ASP A 346 31.76 2.27 17.23
C ASP A 346 31.54 1.90 15.75
N SER A 347 30.34 2.13 15.21
CA SER A 347 30.04 1.93 13.79
C SER A 347 30.68 2.96 12.86
N GLY A 348 31.06 4.14 13.39
CA GLY A 348 31.54 5.27 12.63
C GLY A 348 30.46 6.05 11.84
N LEU A 349 29.22 5.56 11.75
CA LEU A 349 28.18 6.18 10.90
C LEU A 349 27.82 7.60 11.34
N ALA A 350 27.62 7.85 12.65
CA ALA A 350 27.33 9.20 13.13
C ALA A 350 28.47 10.18 12.82
N GLY A 351 29.72 9.76 12.98
CA GLY A 351 30.88 10.58 12.65
C GLY A 351 30.89 10.94 11.17
N ALA A 352 30.72 9.96 10.28
CA ALA A 352 30.68 10.16 8.84
C ALA A 352 29.54 11.11 8.41
N VAL A 353 28.32 10.89 8.90
CA VAL A 353 27.15 11.72 8.58
C VAL A 353 27.33 13.17 9.06
N LEU A 354 27.70 13.35 10.34
CA LEU A 354 27.87 14.68 10.93
C LEU A 354 29.02 15.45 10.26
N GLN A 355 30.14 14.79 9.98
CA GLN A 355 31.29 15.39 9.32
C GLN A 355 30.96 15.81 7.88
N LYS A 356 30.23 14.99 7.11
CA LYS A 356 29.81 15.36 5.75
C LYS A 356 28.91 16.58 5.77
N LEU A 357 27.87 16.58 6.60
CA LEU A 357 26.94 17.72 6.70
C LEU A 357 27.70 19.00 7.06
N ALA A 358 28.59 18.93 8.05
CA ALA A 358 29.43 20.05 8.45
C ALA A 358 30.34 20.56 7.31
N ASN A 359 31.00 19.66 6.56
CA ASN A 359 31.86 20.02 5.43
C ASN A 359 31.11 20.79 4.32
N TYR A 360 29.81 20.56 4.17
CA TYR A 360 28.99 21.24 3.18
C TYR A 360 28.18 22.42 3.75
N GLY A 361 28.39 22.78 5.02
CA GLY A 361 27.71 23.89 5.69
C GLY A 361 26.26 23.60 6.08
N VAL A 362 25.85 22.33 6.07
CA VAL A 362 24.49 21.90 6.40
C VAL A 362 24.44 21.40 7.84
N ARG A 363 23.40 21.77 8.58
CA ARG A 363 23.22 21.41 10.01
C ARG A 363 22.15 20.32 10.16
N LEU A 364 22.29 19.46 11.17
CA LEU A 364 21.37 18.35 11.42
C LEU A 364 20.52 18.58 12.67
N ALA A 365 19.21 18.39 12.57
CA ALA A 365 18.33 18.22 13.72
C ALA A 365 17.79 16.79 13.75
N VAL A 366 18.13 16.03 14.78
CA VAL A 366 17.53 14.73 15.07
C VAL A 366 16.29 14.97 15.93
N VAL A 367 15.11 14.67 15.38
CA VAL A 367 13.81 15.00 15.98
C VAL A 367 13.14 13.73 16.51
N GLY A 368 12.84 13.69 17.80
CA GLY A 368 12.11 12.59 18.45
C GLY A 368 12.82 12.04 19.69
N ASN A 369 12.19 11.04 20.32
CA ASN A 369 12.72 10.44 21.55
C ASN A 369 13.92 9.52 21.25
N VAL A 370 15.10 9.90 21.77
CA VAL A 370 16.34 9.11 21.67
C VAL A 370 16.74 8.37 22.95
N GLU A 371 15.93 8.41 24.01
CA GLU A 371 16.25 7.84 25.33
C GLU A 371 16.61 6.35 25.28
N ARG A 372 15.96 5.58 24.40
CA ARG A 372 16.23 4.14 24.24
C ARG A 372 17.68 3.84 23.85
N TRP A 373 18.33 4.74 23.12
CA TRP A 373 19.74 4.61 22.76
C TRP A 373 20.66 5.23 23.81
N LEU A 374 20.27 6.37 24.39
CA LEU A 374 21.04 7.04 25.46
C LEU A 374 21.20 6.17 26.72
N ALA A 375 20.18 5.38 27.06
CA ALA A 375 20.23 4.43 28.18
C ALA A 375 21.33 3.36 28.01
N ARG A 376 21.78 3.11 26.77
CA ARG A 376 22.71 2.03 26.42
C ARG A 376 24.16 2.50 26.21
N SER A 377 24.42 3.81 26.15
CA SER A 377 25.75 4.35 25.85
C SER A 377 26.03 5.69 26.53
N GLU A 378 27.08 5.73 27.36
CA GLU A 378 27.57 6.97 27.97
C GLU A 378 28.27 7.88 26.95
N ALA A 379 29.01 7.31 26.01
CA ALA A 379 29.66 8.06 24.94
C ALA A 379 28.64 8.78 24.05
N LEU A 380 27.51 8.13 23.73
CA LEU A 380 26.41 8.77 23.00
C LEU A 380 25.78 9.91 23.82
N ARG A 381 25.59 9.72 25.14
CA ARG A 381 25.12 10.80 26.03
C ARG A 381 26.06 12.01 26.02
N ALA A 382 27.37 11.78 26.02
CA ALA A 382 28.36 12.86 25.89
C ALA A 382 28.25 13.57 24.54
N LEU A 383 28.18 12.82 23.43
CA LEU A 383 28.01 13.37 22.09
C LEU A 383 26.75 14.22 21.96
N VAL A 384 25.61 13.74 22.46
CA VAL A 384 24.33 14.46 22.39
C VAL A 384 24.38 15.75 23.20
N ARG A 385 24.98 15.73 24.40
CA ARG A 385 25.17 16.94 25.21
C ARG A 385 26.05 17.97 24.50
N GLU A 386 27.14 17.53 23.91
CA GLU A 386 28.07 18.40 23.18
C GLU A 386 27.44 18.97 21.91
N SER A 387 26.78 18.11 21.12
CA SER A 387 26.03 18.52 19.91
C SER A 387 24.98 19.58 20.27
N ASN A 388 24.21 19.34 21.32
CA ASN A 388 23.21 20.29 21.83
C ASN A 388 23.79 21.58 22.41
N ARG A 389 25.10 21.73 22.58
CA ARG A 389 25.74 23.02 22.90
C ARG A 389 26.29 23.72 21.66
N GLY A 390 26.64 22.95 20.63
CA GLY A 390 27.15 23.45 19.36
C GLY A 390 26.07 23.99 18.42
N GLN A 391 26.49 24.32 17.19
CA GLN A 391 25.61 24.83 16.13
C GLN A 391 25.48 23.89 14.92
N SER A 392 26.17 22.74 14.93
CA SER A 392 26.24 21.84 13.78
C SER A 392 25.18 20.73 13.80
N ALA A 393 24.80 20.27 15.01
CA ALA A 393 23.79 19.24 15.15
C ALA A 393 23.02 19.37 16.46
N TRP A 394 21.70 19.20 16.44
CA TRP A 394 20.84 19.20 17.63
C TRP A 394 19.99 17.95 17.72
N PHE A 395 19.70 17.53 18.95
CA PHE A 395 18.78 16.46 19.30
C PHE A 395 17.65 17.09 20.11
N VAL A 396 16.43 17.05 19.55
CA VAL A 396 15.24 17.73 20.07
C VAL A 396 14.07 16.76 20.14
N ALA A 397 13.17 16.95 21.11
CA ALA A 397 12.06 16.02 21.34
C ALA A 397 10.97 16.12 20.25
N SER A 398 10.78 17.30 19.69
CA SER A 398 9.77 17.57 18.66
C SER A 398 10.26 18.61 17.64
N GLU A 399 9.53 18.73 16.53
CA GLU A 399 9.78 19.78 15.55
C GLU A 399 9.48 21.17 16.12
N ASP A 400 8.44 21.30 16.95
CA ASP A 400 8.14 22.58 17.61
C ASP A 400 9.29 23.05 18.50
N ASP A 401 10.01 22.13 19.15
CA ASP A 401 11.24 22.45 19.90
C ASP A 401 12.36 22.93 18.98
N LEU A 402 12.52 22.32 17.80
CA LEU A 402 13.48 22.77 16.80
C LEU A 402 13.18 24.21 16.37
N LEU A 403 11.93 24.49 16.01
CA LEU A 403 11.52 25.80 15.50
C LEU A 403 11.65 26.88 16.57
N ARG A 404 11.24 26.58 17.81
CA ARG A 404 11.46 27.49 18.96
C ARG A 404 12.94 27.78 19.18
N ARG A 405 13.77 26.75 19.10
CA ARG A 405 15.21 26.88 19.29
C ARG A 405 15.90 27.64 18.15
N LEU A 406 15.39 27.56 16.93
CA LEU A 406 15.89 28.35 15.80
C LEU A 406 15.51 29.83 15.91
N GLY A 407 14.42 30.15 16.62
CA GLY A 407 13.95 31.51 16.85
C GLY A 407 14.41 32.18 18.15
N ALA A 408 15.09 31.43 19.02
CA ALA A 408 15.81 31.95 20.19
C ALA A 408 17.23 32.33 19.80
#